data_AF-U6D1E2-F1
#
_entry.id   AF-U6D1E2-F1
#
_cell.length_a   1.000
_cell.length_b   1.000
_cell.length_c   1.000
_cell.angle_alpha   90.00
_cell.angle_beta   90.00
_cell.angle_gamma   90.00
#
_symmetry.space_group_name_H-M   'P 1'
#
loop_
_entity.id
_entity.type
_entity.pdbx_description
1 polymer ?
#
loop_
_entity_poly.entity_id
_entity_poly.type
_entity_poly.pdbx_seq_one_letter_code
_entity_poly.pdbx_strand_id
1 'polypeptide(L)'
;ALLLVAALAGLGLGLSLIFIAVYLIRFCCCRPPEPPGAKSPPPGGGCVTWSCIAALLVGCAGIGIGFYGNSETSDGVSQLSSALLHANHTLSAIDHLVSETVERLGEAVRTELTTLEEVLAQRTELVAAARGARRQAEAVAQQLQELAFWRGVPLSPLQVAEDVSFVEEYRWLAYVLLLLLELLVCLFTLLGLAKQSKWLGIVMTVMSLLVLVLSWGSMGLEAATAVGLSDFCSSPDTYILNLT
;
A
#
# COMPACT_ATOMS: atom_id res chain seq x y z
N ALA A 1 -9.44 -13.89 -0.59
CA ALA A 1 -9.78 -12.53 -0.14
C ALA A 1 -9.95 -11.53 -1.30
N LEU A 2 -9.08 -11.54 -2.32
CA LEU A 2 -9.18 -10.65 -3.50
C LEU A 2 -10.54 -10.64 -4.22
N LEU A 3 -11.16 -11.82 -4.43
CA LEU A 3 -12.50 -11.90 -5.04
C LEU A 3 -13.57 -11.19 -4.21
N LEU A 4 -13.45 -11.21 -2.88
CA LEU A 4 -14.36 -10.52 -1.97
C LEU A 4 -14.17 -9.00 -2.11
N VAL A 5 -12.94 -8.52 -2.16
CA VAL A 5 -12.64 -7.09 -2.36
C VAL A 5 -13.18 -6.59 -3.70
N ALA A 6 -12.92 -7.33 -4.79
CA ALA A 6 -13.44 -7.01 -6.11
C ALA A 6 -14.98 -7.01 -6.13
N ALA A 7 -15.62 -7.98 -5.45
CA ALA A 7 -17.07 -8.02 -5.34
C ALA A 7 -17.63 -6.84 -4.53
N LEU A 8 -16.97 -6.43 -3.43
CA LEU A 8 -17.39 -5.29 -2.62
C LEU A 8 -17.24 -3.96 -3.37
N ALA A 9 -16.11 -3.75 -4.06
CA ALA A 9 -15.90 -2.57 -4.90
C ALA A 9 -16.91 -2.53 -6.06
N GLY A 10 -17.14 -3.66 -6.72
CA GLY A 10 -18.14 -3.79 -7.79
C GLY A 10 -19.57 -3.57 -7.29
N LEU A 11 -19.92 -4.10 -6.11
CA LEU A 11 -21.22 -3.87 -5.47
C LEU A 11 -21.40 -2.39 -5.13
N GLY A 12 -20.36 -1.75 -4.57
CA GLY A 12 -20.36 -0.33 -4.26
C GLY A 12 -20.63 0.54 -5.49
N LEU A 13 -19.87 0.30 -6.58
CA LEU A 13 -20.09 0.96 -7.86
C LEU A 13 -21.50 0.70 -8.41
N GLY A 14 -21.96 -0.55 -8.37
CA GLY A 14 -23.30 -0.93 -8.84
C GLY A 14 -24.41 -0.21 -8.08
N LEU A 15 -24.31 -0.14 -6.75
CA LEU A 15 -25.26 0.59 -5.91
C LEU A 15 -25.22 2.10 -6.19
N SER A 16 -24.04 2.69 -6.37
CA SER A 16 -23.92 4.10 -6.76
C SER A 16 -24.60 4.38 -8.10
N LEU A 17 -24.40 3.52 -9.11
CA LEU A 17 -25.03 3.65 -10.42
C LEU A 17 -26.55 3.48 -10.35
N ILE A 18 -27.06 2.54 -9.56
CA ILE A 18 -28.50 2.36 -9.33
C ILE A 18 -29.10 3.62 -8.71
N PHE A 19 -28.45 4.19 -7.69
CA PHE A 19 -28.92 5.41 -7.03
C PHE A 19 -28.96 6.60 -8.00
N ILE A 20 -27.93 6.76 -8.83
CA ILE A 20 -27.87 7.79 -9.87
C ILE A 20 -28.98 7.57 -10.91
N ALA A 21 -29.19 6.33 -11.36
CA ALA A 21 -30.23 6.01 -12.33
C ALA A 21 -31.63 6.33 -11.79
N VAL A 22 -31.93 5.95 -10.54
CA VAL A 22 -33.20 6.28 -9.88
C VAL A 22 -33.37 7.79 -9.75
N TYR A 23 -32.31 8.51 -9.36
CA TYR A 23 -32.33 9.97 -9.25
C TYR A 23 -32.61 10.64 -10.62
N LEU A 24 -31.92 10.21 -11.68
CA LEU A 24 -32.13 10.73 -13.04
C LEU A 24 -33.54 10.43 -13.56
N ILE A 25 -34.07 9.22 -13.32
CA ILE A 25 -35.45 8.87 -13.71
C ILE A 25 -36.46 9.77 -12.98
N ARG A 26 -36.29 9.99 -11.66
CA ARG A 26 -37.18 10.90 -10.91
C ARG A 26 -37.07 12.35 -11.39
N PHE A 27 -35.86 12.83 -11.66
CA PHE A 27 -35.63 14.19 -12.13
C PHE A 27 -36.18 14.43 -13.55
N CYS A 28 -36.07 13.44 -14.44
CA CYS A 28 -36.54 13.51 -15.82
C CYS A 28 -38.04 13.22 -15.96
N CYS A 29 -38.59 12.24 -15.22
CA CYS A 29 -39.97 11.75 -15.39
C CYS A 29 -40.98 12.38 -14.43
N CYS A 30 -40.55 13.00 -13.32
CA CYS A 30 -41.47 13.62 -12.35
C CYS A 30 -41.53 15.16 -12.43
N ARG A 31 -40.96 15.78 -13.47
CA ARG A 31 -41.13 17.23 -13.72
C ARG A 31 -42.44 17.44 -14.50
N PRO A 32 -43.49 18.04 -13.92
CA PRO A 32 -44.70 18.32 -14.67
C PRO A 32 -44.40 19.34 -15.79
N PRO A 33 -44.88 19.14 -17.02
CA PRO A 33 -44.82 20.19 -18.04
C PRO A 33 -45.61 21.40 -17.54
N GLU A 34 -44.96 22.57 -17.50
CA GLU A 34 -45.62 23.82 -17.12
C GLU A 34 -46.72 24.16 -18.14
N PRO A 35 -47.98 24.37 -17.72
CA PRO A 35 -49.01 24.87 -18.62
C PRO A 35 -48.67 26.30 -19.03
N PRO A 36 -48.80 26.67 -20.33
CA PRO A 36 -48.52 28.02 -20.79
C PRO A 36 -49.51 29.01 -20.15
N GLY A 37 -49.03 29.82 -19.20
CA GLY A 37 -49.79 30.95 -18.61
C GLY A 37 -50.03 30.94 -17.10
N ALA A 38 -49.50 29.98 -16.33
CA ALA A 38 -49.67 30.00 -14.87
C ALA A 38 -48.79 31.08 -14.20
N LYS A 39 -49.41 32.03 -13.48
CA LYS A 39 -48.78 33.14 -12.73
C LYS A 39 -48.30 32.77 -11.32
N SER A 40 -48.29 31.49 -10.94
CA SER A 40 -47.82 31.06 -9.62
C SER A 40 -46.33 30.72 -9.65
N PRO A 41 -45.53 31.14 -8.65
CA PRO A 41 -44.13 30.72 -8.55
C PRO A 41 -44.08 29.19 -8.40
N PRO A 42 -43.15 28.51 -9.08
CA PRO A 42 -43.15 27.06 -9.13
C PRO A 42 -42.88 26.46 -7.73
N PRO A 43 -43.63 25.43 -7.28
CA PRO A 43 -43.33 24.68 -6.06
C PRO A 43 -42.09 23.75 -6.20
N GLY A 44 -41.29 23.91 -7.26
CA GLY A 44 -40.14 23.06 -7.60
C GLY A 44 -38.80 23.46 -6.96
N GLY A 45 -38.74 24.56 -6.21
CA GLY A 45 -37.50 25.06 -5.59
C GLY A 45 -36.93 24.15 -4.49
N GLY A 46 -37.80 23.49 -3.71
CA GLY A 46 -37.36 22.64 -2.59
C GLY A 46 -36.60 21.40 -3.03
N CYS A 47 -37.08 20.68 -4.05
CA CYS A 47 -36.46 19.44 -4.51
C CYS A 47 -35.05 19.66 -5.10
N VAL A 48 -34.84 20.78 -5.81
CA VAL A 48 -33.53 21.15 -6.35
C VAL A 48 -32.57 21.53 -5.22
N THR A 49 -33.02 22.36 -4.26
CA THR A 49 -32.19 22.76 -3.12
C THR A 49 -31.78 21.56 -2.27
N TRP A 50 -32.69 20.64 -1.95
CA TRP A 50 -32.36 19.42 -1.21
C TRP A 50 -31.41 18.50 -1.97
N SER A 51 -31.55 18.42 -3.30
CA SER A 51 -30.62 17.65 -4.14
C SER A 51 -29.23 18.29 -4.17
N CYS A 52 -29.14 19.62 -4.23
CA CYS A 52 -27.86 20.34 -4.11
C CYS A 52 -27.20 20.11 -2.74
N ILE A 53 -27.98 20.16 -1.65
CA ILE A 53 -27.48 19.90 -0.30
C ILE A 53 -26.96 18.46 -0.18
N ALA A 54 -27.73 17.48 -0.67
CA ALA A 54 -27.32 16.08 -0.64
C ALA A 54 -26.05 15.85 -1.48
N ALA A 55 -25.98 16.40 -2.70
CA ALA A 55 -24.82 16.27 -3.57
C ALA A 55 -23.57 16.93 -2.96
N LEU A 56 -23.72 18.10 -2.32
CA LEU A 56 -22.63 18.76 -1.62
C LEU A 56 -22.13 17.94 -0.44
N LEU A 57 -23.04 17.42 0.41
CA LEU A 57 -22.67 16.59 1.56
C LEU A 57 -21.95 15.31 1.14
N VAL A 58 -22.49 14.59 0.15
CA VAL A 58 -21.88 13.36 -0.36
C VAL A 58 -20.54 13.63 -1.02
N GLY A 59 -20.44 14.67 -1.85
CA GLY A 59 -19.18 15.06 -2.50
C GLY A 59 -18.10 15.47 -1.48
N CYS A 60 -18.44 16.31 -0.51
CA CYS A 60 -17.50 16.71 0.55
C CYS A 60 -17.07 15.52 1.41
N ALA A 61 -18.00 14.62 1.75
CA ALA A 61 -17.66 13.40 2.49
C ALA A 61 -16.74 12.48 1.68
N GLY A 62 -17.03 12.26 0.40
CA GLY A 62 -16.21 11.46 -0.50
C GLY A 62 -14.79 12.01 -0.63
N ILE A 63 -14.66 13.31 -0.90
CA ILE A 63 -13.36 13.99 -1.02
C ILE A 63 -12.59 13.91 0.31
N GLY A 64 -13.26 14.14 1.44
CA GLY A 64 -12.64 14.10 2.77
C GLY A 64 -12.13 12.69 3.12
N ILE A 65 -12.95 11.67 2.90
CA ILE A 65 -12.57 10.25 3.10
C ILE A 65 -11.42 9.87 2.16
N GLY A 66 -11.47 10.31 0.90
CA GLY A 66 -10.43 10.04 -0.08
C GLY A 66 -9.08 10.67 0.31
N PHE A 67 -9.07 11.93 0.72
CA PHE A 67 -7.86 12.60 1.21
C PHE A 67 -7.30 11.93 2.46
N TYR A 68 -8.18 11.60 3.41
CA TYR A 68 -7.79 10.90 4.63
C TYR A 68 -7.15 9.54 4.31
N GLY A 69 -7.83 8.70 3.53
CA GLY A 69 -7.33 7.38 3.14
C GLY A 69 -6.02 7.45 2.37
N ASN A 70 -5.85 8.45 1.48
CA ASN A 70 -4.60 8.65 0.77
C ASN A 70 -3.44 9.03 1.71
N SER A 71 -3.71 9.85 2.74
CA SER A 71 -2.70 10.22 3.75
C SER A 71 -2.30 9.02 4.60
N GLU A 72 -3.27 8.26 5.11
CA GLU A 72 -3.00 7.07 5.92
C GLU A 72 -2.21 6.01 5.14
N THR A 73 -2.51 5.85 3.85
CA THR A 73 -1.76 4.94 2.96
C THR A 73 -0.31 5.42 2.80
N SER A 74 -0.10 6.71 2.58
CA SER A 74 1.23 7.32 2.48
C SER A 74 2.05 7.18 3.77
N ASP A 75 1.42 7.35 4.93
CA ASP A 75 2.06 7.15 6.22
C ASP A 75 2.45 5.68 6.43
N GLY A 76 1.56 4.75 6.05
CA GLY A 76 1.84 3.31 6.08
C GLY A 76 3.00 2.92 5.16
N VAL A 77 3.06 3.47 3.95
CA VAL A 77 4.15 3.22 3.01
C VAL A 77 5.47 3.83 3.50
N SER A 78 5.43 5.01 4.11
CA SER A 78 6.62 5.62 4.74
C SER A 78 7.16 4.77 5.88
N GLN A 79 6.28 4.21 6.72
CA GLN A 79 6.65 3.27 7.78
C GLN A 79 7.25 1.98 7.21
N LEU A 80 6.68 1.43 6.13
CA LEU A 80 7.21 0.26 5.44
C LEU A 80 8.62 0.52 4.90
N SER A 81 8.84 1.66 4.22
CA SER A 81 10.15 2.04 3.70
C SER A 81 11.19 2.17 4.81
N SER A 82 10.84 2.81 5.93
CA SER A 82 11.70 2.89 7.11
C SER A 82 12.02 1.52 7.70
N ALA A 83 11.04 0.62 7.79
CA ALA A 83 11.25 -0.74 8.28
C ALA A 83 12.19 -1.55 7.37
N LEU A 84 12.07 -1.40 6.05
CA LEU A 84 12.95 -2.03 5.07
C LEU A 84 14.39 -1.52 5.17
N LEU A 85 14.58 -0.20 5.38
CA LEU A 85 15.91 0.38 5.62
C LEU A 85 16.53 -0.14 6.91
N HIS A 86 15.74 -0.23 7.98
CA HIS A 86 16.18 -0.81 9.25
C HIS A 86 16.54 -2.30 9.12
N ALA A 87 15.76 -3.06 8.35
CA ALA A 87 16.05 -4.44 8.03
C ALA A 87 17.39 -4.55 7.28
N ASN A 88 17.60 -3.71 6.25
CA ASN A 88 18.86 -3.67 5.50
C ASN A 88 20.07 -3.41 6.41
N HIS A 89 19.97 -2.43 7.31
CA HIS A 89 21.03 -2.16 8.29
C HIS A 89 21.29 -3.36 9.20
N THR A 90 20.24 -4.01 9.71
CA THR A 90 20.35 -5.19 10.56
C THR A 90 21.03 -6.35 9.82
N LEU A 91 20.64 -6.61 8.57
CA LEU A 91 21.26 -7.65 7.74
C LEU A 91 22.73 -7.35 7.47
N SER A 92 23.06 -6.10 7.14
CA SER A 92 24.46 -5.69 6.91
C SER A 92 25.31 -5.81 8.17
N ALA A 93 24.75 -5.49 9.35
CA ALA A 93 25.43 -5.65 10.62
C ALA A 93 25.67 -7.13 10.95
N ILE A 94 24.71 -8.01 10.67
CA ILE A 94 24.89 -9.46 10.83
C ILE A 94 26.01 -9.98 9.93
N ASP A 95 26.05 -9.60 8.65
CA ASP A 95 27.13 -10.04 7.73
C ASP A 95 28.50 -9.59 8.23
N HIS A 96 28.62 -8.34 8.72
CA HIS A 96 29.85 -7.84 9.30
C HIS A 96 30.27 -8.62 10.56
N LEU A 97 29.33 -8.84 11.49
CA LEU A 97 29.59 -9.58 12.73
C LEU A 97 29.98 -11.04 12.47
N VAL A 98 29.31 -11.70 11.53
CA VAL A 98 29.63 -13.07 11.12
C VAL A 98 31.02 -13.12 10.49
N SER A 99 31.32 -12.21 9.55
CA SER A 99 32.63 -12.15 8.89
C SER A 99 33.77 -11.93 9.89
N GLU A 100 33.62 -10.94 10.77
CA GLU A 100 34.63 -10.61 11.80
C GLU A 100 34.83 -11.76 12.80
N THR A 101 33.75 -12.43 13.21
CA THR A 101 33.82 -13.57 14.14
C THR A 101 34.52 -14.77 13.51
N VAL A 102 34.18 -15.09 12.26
CA VAL A 102 34.81 -16.20 11.51
C VAL A 102 36.30 -15.91 11.28
N GLU A 103 36.66 -14.67 10.95
CA GLU A 103 38.06 -14.27 10.77
C GLU A 103 38.87 -14.41 12.06
N ARG A 104 38.36 -13.88 13.18
CA ARG A 104 39.02 -14.00 14.50
C ARG A 104 39.14 -15.44 14.96
N LEU A 105 38.10 -16.25 14.75
CA LEU A 105 38.12 -17.66 15.12
C LEU A 105 39.15 -18.43 14.27
N GLY A 106 39.23 -18.13 12.97
CA GLY A 106 40.26 -18.66 12.08
C GLY A 106 41.67 -18.26 12.50
N GLU A 107 41.88 -17.01 12.91
CA GLU A 107 43.16 -16.53 13.42
C GLU A 107 43.55 -17.27 14.71
N ALA A 108 42.68 -17.30 15.72
CA ALA A 108 42.93 -17.99 16.98
C ALA A 108 43.20 -19.50 16.81
N VAL A 109 42.50 -20.17 15.88
CA VAL A 109 42.79 -21.57 15.53
C VAL A 109 44.16 -21.72 14.88
N ARG A 110 44.54 -20.82 13.97
CA ARG A 110 45.76 -20.93 13.18
C ARG A 110 47.01 -20.54 13.96
N THR A 111 46.92 -19.56 14.87
CA THR A 111 48.05 -19.05 15.66
C THR A 111 48.03 -19.61 17.07
N GLU A 112 47.09 -19.19 17.91
CA GLU A 112 47.11 -19.49 19.34
C GLU A 112 47.04 -21.00 19.61
N LEU A 113 46.14 -21.70 18.93
CA LEU A 113 45.92 -23.13 19.17
C LEU A 113 47.04 -24.02 18.61
N THR A 114 47.65 -23.63 17.48
CA THR A 114 48.82 -24.34 16.93
C THR A 114 50.03 -24.17 17.86
N THR A 115 50.25 -22.96 18.35
CA THR A 115 51.32 -22.69 19.33
C THR A 115 51.09 -23.44 20.64
N LEU A 116 49.83 -23.54 21.09
CA LEU A 116 49.46 -24.29 22.29
C LEU A 116 49.68 -25.81 22.10
N GLU A 117 49.37 -26.37 20.93
CA GLU A 117 49.66 -27.77 20.57
C GLU A 117 51.17 -28.06 20.59
N GLU A 118 51.99 -27.13 20.10
CA GLU A 118 53.47 -27.25 20.11
C GLU A 118 54.03 -27.25 21.54
N VAL A 119 53.58 -26.33 22.40
CA VAL A 119 54.03 -26.24 23.80
C VAL A 119 53.59 -27.45 24.63
N LEU A 120 52.40 -27.99 24.35
CA LEU A 120 51.83 -29.12 25.07
C LEU A 120 52.25 -30.49 24.52
N ALA A 121 53.12 -30.55 23.51
CA ALA A 121 53.47 -31.77 22.77
C ALA A 121 53.88 -32.97 23.66
N GLN A 122 54.43 -32.70 24.84
CA GLN A 122 54.84 -33.72 25.81
C GLN A 122 53.69 -34.36 26.62
N ARG A 123 52.49 -33.75 26.63
CA ARG A 123 51.30 -34.24 27.37
C ARG A 123 50.15 -34.55 26.41
N THR A 124 50.04 -35.82 26.05
CA THR A 124 49.06 -36.35 25.07
C THR A 124 47.61 -35.97 25.37
N GLU A 125 47.20 -35.99 26.65
CA GLU A 125 45.84 -35.63 27.09
C GLU A 125 45.51 -34.15 26.80
N LEU A 126 46.46 -33.24 27.03
CA LEU A 126 46.24 -31.80 26.82
C LEU A 126 46.26 -31.43 25.34
N VAL A 127 47.07 -32.13 24.53
CA VAL A 127 47.05 -32.02 23.06
C VAL A 127 45.72 -32.52 22.48
N ALA A 128 45.17 -33.61 23.02
CA ALA A 128 43.85 -34.10 22.62
C ALA A 128 42.74 -33.07 22.91
N ALA A 129 42.79 -32.40 24.06
CA ALA A 129 41.88 -31.32 24.41
C ALA A 129 42.02 -30.10 23.46
N ALA A 130 43.25 -29.67 23.13
CA ALA A 130 43.50 -28.59 22.19
C ALA A 130 42.95 -28.91 20.79
N ARG A 131 43.18 -30.13 20.28
CA ARG A 131 42.60 -30.59 19.01
C ARG A 131 41.08 -30.72 19.04
N GLY A 132 40.50 -31.03 20.21
CA GLY A 132 39.06 -31.00 20.43
C GLY A 132 38.49 -29.58 20.29
N ALA A 133 39.13 -28.60 20.94
CA ALA A 133 38.77 -27.19 20.84
C ALA A 133 38.89 -26.67 19.40
N ARG A 134 39.91 -27.09 18.65
CA ARG A 134 40.07 -26.77 17.23
C ARG A 134 38.86 -27.17 16.40
N ARG A 135 38.44 -28.43 16.52
CA ARG A 135 37.31 -28.96 15.75
C ARG A 135 36.00 -28.26 16.10
N GLN A 136 35.80 -27.91 17.37
CA GLN A 136 34.64 -27.14 17.79
C GLN A 136 34.65 -25.72 17.21
N ALA A 137 35.80 -25.05 17.21
CA ALA A 137 35.97 -23.73 16.60
C ALA A 137 35.73 -23.78 15.07
N GLU A 138 36.28 -24.77 14.38
CA GLU A 138 36.05 -24.98 12.95
C GLU A 138 34.56 -25.28 12.64
N ALA A 139 33.89 -26.08 13.47
CA ALA A 139 32.45 -26.36 13.33
C ALA A 139 31.58 -25.11 13.56
N VAL A 140 31.90 -24.29 14.57
CA VAL A 140 31.20 -23.02 14.85
C VAL A 140 31.42 -22.03 13.69
N ALA A 141 32.63 -21.96 13.12
CA ALA A 141 32.90 -21.12 11.96
C ALA A 141 32.04 -21.52 10.74
N GLN A 142 31.91 -22.82 10.47
CA GLN A 142 31.06 -23.35 9.41
C GLN A 142 29.59 -22.98 9.64
N GLN A 143 29.08 -23.19 10.85
CA GLN A 143 27.69 -22.91 11.19
C GLN A 143 27.36 -21.41 11.18
N LEU A 144 28.32 -20.55 11.53
CA LEU A 144 28.21 -19.09 11.39
C LEU A 144 28.19 -18.65 9.91
N GLN A 145 28.94 -19.32 9.04
CA GLN A 145 28.88 -19.05 7.60
C GLN A 145 27.52 -19.41 7.00
N GLU A 146 26.84 -20.44 7.51
CA GLU A 146 25.46 -20.76 7.12
C GLU A 146 24.43 -19.70 7.57
N LEU A 147 24.71 -18.99 8.67
CA LEU A 147 23.87 -17.87 9.14
C LEU A 147 23.96 -16.64 8.22
N ALA A 148 24.98 -16.53 7.37
CA ALA A 148 25.04 -15.55 6.30
C ALA A 148 24.10 -15.91 5.12
N PHE A 149 22.93 -16.49 5.41
CA PHE A 149 21.97 -17.00 4.41
C PHE A 149 21.48 -15.93 3.41
N TRP A 150 21.62 -14.66 3.76
CA TRP A 150 21.29 -13.53 2.88
C TRP A 150 22.35 -13.22 1.83
N ARG A 151 23.51 -13.90 1.83
CA ARG A 151 24.50 -13.78 0.74
C ARG A 151 23.94 -14.41 -0.53
N GLY A 152 23.43 -13.56 -1.42
CA GLY A 152 22.99 -13.96 -2.77
C GLY A 152 21.48 -13.99 -2.99
N VAL A 153 20.67 -13.54 -2.02
CA VAL A 153 19.23 -13.33 -2.26
C VAL A 153 19.06 -12.14 -3.23
N PRO A 154 18.34 -12.31 -4.36
CA PRO A 154 18.21 -11.25 -5.37
C PRO A 154 17.36 -10.05 -4.91
N LEU A 155 16.64 -10.19 -3.79
CA LEU A 155 15.82 -9.14 -3.19
C LEU A 155 16.60 -8.43 -2.09
N SER A 156 17.07 -7.20 -2.37
CA SER A 156 17.64 -6.33 -1.33
C SER A 156 16.53 -5.47 -0.71
N PRO A 157 16.39 -5.43 0.64
CA PRO A 157 15.37 -4.60 1.29
C PRO A 157 15.52 -3.11 0.93
N LEU A 158 16.75 -2.66 0.69
CA LEU A 158 17.04 -1.30 0.23
C LEU A 158 16.39 -1.00 -1.11
N GLN A 159 16.56 -1.86 -2.12
CA GLN A 159 15.98 -1.65 -3.44
C GLN A 159 14.45 -1.67 -3.38
N VAL A 160 13.86 -2.57 -2.57
CA VAL A 160 12.41 -2.59 -2.36
C VAL A 160 11.94 -1.28 -1.72
N ALA A 161 12.69 -0.72 -0.77
CA ALA A 161 12.34 0.56 -0.14
C ALA A 161 12.36 1.73 -1.14
N GLU A 162 13.36 1.76 -2.03
CA GLU A 162 13.47 2.76 -3.10
C GLU A 162 12.33 2.64 -4.11
N ASP A 163 12.05 1.43 -4.59
CA ASP A 163 10.99 1.17 -5.56
C ASP A 163 9.61 1.54 -4.99
N VAL A 164 9.34 1.15 -3.75
CA VAL A 164 8.08 1.46 -3.05
C VAL A 164 7.94 2.98 -2.86
N SER A 165 8.99 3.67 -2.44
CA SER A 165 8.96 5.12 -2.26
C SER A 165 8.74 5.86 -3.59
N PHE A 166 9.35 5.39 -4.67
CA PHE A 166 9.16 5.97 -6.00
C PHE A 166 7.72 5.79 -6.49
N VAL A 167 7.16 4.59 -6.39
CA VAL A 167 5.77 4.32 -6.78
C VAL A 167 4.79 5.15 -5.94
N GLU A 168 5.07 5.32 -4.65
CA GLU A 168 4.22 6.09 -3.73
C GLU A 168 4.07 7.55 -4.13
N GLU A 169 5.14 8.20 -4.61
CA GLU A 169 5.09 9.59 -5.06
C GLU A 169 4.07 9.78 -6.19
N TYR A 170 4.08 8.89 -7.19
CA TYR A 170 3.12 8.93 -8.29
C TYR A 170 1.71 8.55 -7.84
N ARG A 171 1.58 7.53 -6.98
CA ARG A 171 0.29 7.07 -6.44
C ARG A 171 -0.38 8.21 -5.68
N TRP A 172 0.32 8.83 -4.74
CA TRP A 172 -0.18 9.93 -3.93
C TRP A 172 -0.64 11.11 -4.80
N LEU A 173 0.18 11.54 -5.76
CA LEU A 173 -0.17 12.61 -6.69
C LEU A 173 -1.38 12.27 -7.55
N ALA A 174 -1.47 11.04 -8.06
CA ALA A 174 -2.61 10.59 -8.86
C ALA A 174 -3.92 10.65 -8.07
N TYR A 175 -3.91 10.27 -6.79
CA TYR A 175 -5.07 10.40 -5.91
C TYR A 175 -5.46 11.85 -5.66
N VAL A 176 -4.49 12.72 -5.38
CA VAL A 176 -4.76 14.15 -5.20
C VAL A 176 -5.40 14.74 -6.47
N LEU A 177 -4.88 14.40 -7.66
CA LEU A 177 -5.45 14.83 -8.92
C LEU A 177 -6.87 14.31 -9.15
N LEU A 178 -7.14 13.05 -8.80
CA LEU A 178 -8.49 12.46 -8.87
C LEU A 178 -9.48 13.19 -7.97
N LEU A 179 -9.08 13.50 -6.72
CA LEU A 179 -9.91 14.23 -5.76
C LEU A 179 -10.14 15.69 -6.17
N LEU A 180 -9.13 16.33 -6.78
CA LEU A 180 -9.29 17.66 -7.37
C LEU A 180 -10.27 17.64 -8.55
N LEU A 181 -10.21 16.60 -9.40
CA LEU A 181 -11.16 16.41 -10.48
C LEU A 181 -12.58 16.21 -9.94
N GLU A 182 -12.76 15.43 -8.88
CA GLU A 182 -14.05 15.24 -8.21
C GLU A 182 -14.59 16.55 -7.65
N LEU A 183 -13.75 17.35 -6.99
CA LEU A 183 -14.11 18.68 -6.49
C LEU A 183 -14.59 19.62 -7.62
N LEU A 184 -13.85 19.66 -8.74
CA LEU A 184 -14.23 20.47 -9.90
C LEU A 184 -15.58 20.01 -10.47
N VAL A 185 -15.77 18.69 -10.65
CA VAL A 185 -17.02 18.13 -11.14
C VAL A 185 -18.19 18.46 -10.20
N CYS A 186 -18.00 18.34 -8.88
CA CYS A 186 -19.01 18.77 -7.90
C CYS A 186 -19.35 20.26 -8.04
N LEU A 187 -18.35 21.14 -8.15
CA LEU A 187 -18.54 22.59 -8.31
C LEU A 187 -19.32 22.92 -9.59
N PHE A 188 -18.92 22.36 -10.72
CA PHE A 188 -19.59 22.60 -12.00
C PHE A 188 -20.99 21.97 -12.05
N THR A 189 -21.23 20.87 -11.34
CA THR A 189 -22.57 20.29 -11.18
C THR A 189 -23.48 21.25 -10.41
N LEU A 190 -23.02 21.80 -9.29
CA LEU A 190 -23.75 22.82 -8.52
C LEU A 190 -24.01 24.07 -9.36
N LEU A 191 -23.03 24.52 -10.15
CA LEU A 191 -23.19 25.64 -11.07
C LEU A 191 -24.22 25.34 -12.17
N GLY A 192 -24.20 24.13 -12.74
CA GLY A 192 -25.17 23.66 -13.73
C GLY A 192 -26.60 23.66 -13.19
N LEU A 193 -26.77 23.22 -11.95
CA LEU A 193 -28.06 23.26 -11.24
C LEU A 193 -28.51 24.70 -10.96
N ALA A 194 -27.61 25.55 -10.46
CA ALA A 194 -27.91 26.95 -10.15
C ALA A 194 -28.28 27.78 -11.39
N LYS A 195 -27.58 27.56 -12.52
CA LYS A 195 -27.84 28.26 -13.80
C LYS A 195 -28.90 27.58 -14.67
N GLN A 196 -29.43 26.43 -14.24
CA GLN A 196 -30.34 25.58 -15.03
C GLN A 196 -29.84 25.30 -16.46
N SER A 197 -28.53 25.21 -16.67
CA SER A 197 -27.93 25.00 -17.98
C SER A 197 -27.98 23.53 -18.37
N LYS A 198 -28.78 23.21 -19.41
CA LYS A 198 -28.95 21.83 -19.88
C LYS A 198 -27.65 21.21 -20.39
N TRP A 199 -26.85 21.96 -21.17
CA TRP A 199 -25.58 21.48 -21.70
C TRP A 199 -24.55 21.21 -20.61
N LEU A 200 -24.43 22.13 -19.64
CA LEU A 200 -23.51 21.95 -18.52
C LEU A 200 -23.89 20.73 -17.67
N GLY A 201 -25.18 20.52 -17.41
CA GLY A 201 -25.67 19.35 -16.69
C GLY A 201 -25.34 18.02 -17.38
N ILE A 202 -25.49 17.93 -18.70
CA ILE A 202 -25.16 16.72 -19.47
C ILE A 202 -23.67 16.41 -19.37
N VAL A 203 -22.81 17.41 -19.65
CA VAL A 203 -21.35 17.24 -19.60
C VAL A 203 -20.89 16.82 -18.21
N MET A 204 -21.40 17.49 -17.16
CA MET A 204 -21.03 17.15 -15.79
C MET A 204 -21.52 15.79 -15.36
N THR A 205 -22.69 15.32 -15.83
CA THR A 205 -23.15 13.95 -15.52
C THR A 205 -22.21 12.90 -16.09
N VAL A 206 -21.73 13.09 -17.33
CA VAL A 206 -20.74 12.19 -17.95
C VAL A 206 -19.43 12.21 -17.18
N MET A 207 -18.95 13.40 -16.79
CA MET A 207 -17.72 13.53 -16.00
C MET A 207 -17.87 12.91 -14.60
N SER A 208 -19.01 13.10 -13.94
CA SER A 208 -19.30 12.47 -12.64
C SER A 208 -19.29 10.94 -12.72
N LEU A 209 -19.84 10.36 -13.79
CA LEU A 209 -19.79 8.91 -14.01
C LEU A 209 -18.37 8.41 -14.21
N LEU A 210 -17.56 9.14 -14.99
CA LEU A 210 -16.16 8.80 -15.21
C LEU A 210 -15.36 8.86 -13.90
N VAL A 211 -15.48 9.96 -13.14
CA VAL A 211 -14.81 10.12 -11.85
C VAL A 211 -15.26 9.04 -10.87
N LEU A 212 -16.56 8.73 -10.80
CA LEU A 212 -17.09 7.68 -9.95
C LEU A 212 -16.47 6.30 -10.25
N VAL A 213 -16.35 5.94 -11.52
CA VAL A 213 -15.71 4.67 -11.93
C VAL A 213 -14.23 4.66 -11.55
N LEU A 214 -13.53 5.77 -11.78
CA LEU A 214 -12.12 5.90 -11.38
C LEU A 214 -11.93 5.80 -9.87
N SER A 215 -12.78 6.46 -9.06
CA SER A 215 -12.71 6.43 -7.60
C SER A 215 -13.02 5.04 -7.02
N TRP A 216 -14.02 4.33 -7.54
CA TRP A 216 -14.29 2.95 -7.12
C TRP A 216 -13.20 1.99 -7.59
N GLY A 217 -12.67 2.19 -8.80
CA GLY A 217 -11.58 1.38 -9.33
C GLY A 217 -10.30 1.55 -8.51
N SER A 218 -9.95 2.79 -8.16
CA SER A 218 -8.78 3.11 -7.36
C SER A 218 -8.91 2.56 -5.94
N MET A 219 -10.06 2.78 -5.28
CA MET A 219 -10.36 2.20 -3.96
C MET A 219 -10.31 0.66 -3.98
N GLY A 220 -10.84 0.03 -5.02
CA GLY A 220 -10.78 -1.42 -5.19
C GLY A 220 -9.35 -1.94 -5.35
N LEU A 221 -8.51 -1.21 -6.09
CA LEU A 221 -7.10 -1.54 -6.25
C LEU A 221 -6.34 -1.44 -4.92
N GLU A 222 -6.53 -0.37 -4.14
CA GLU A 222 -5.88 -0.21 -2.83
C GLU A 222 -6.34 -1.26 -1.81
N ALA A 223 -7.64 -1.58 -1.79
CA ALA A 223 -8.13 -2.64 -0.93
C ALA A 223 -7.52 -4.00 -1.33
N ALA A 224 -7.30 -4.24 -2.62
CA ALA A 224 -6.68 -5.46 -3.12
C ALA A 224 -5.19 -5.53 -2.74
N THR A 225 -4.44 -4.44 -2.88
CA THR A 225 -3.03 -4.36 -2.47
C THR A 225 -2.89 -4.53 -0.96
N ALA A 226 -3.73 -3.85 -0.16
CA ALA A 226 -3.72 -3.97 1.29
C ALA A 226 -4.01 -5.40 1.76
N VAL A 227 -4.99 -6.07 1.15
CA VAL A 227 -5.29 -7.47 1.46
C VAL A 227 -4.16 -8.39 1.03
N GLY A 228 -3.57 -8.19 -0.15
CA GLY A 228 -2.43 -8.99 -0.61
C GLY A 228 -1.21 -8.85 0.30
N LEU A 229 -0.91 -7.62 0.75
CA LEU A 229 0.17 -7.35 1.70
C LEU A 229 -0.14 -7.93 3.09
N SER A 230 -1.40 -7.85 3.55
CA SER A 230 -1.82 -8.46 4.81
C SER A 230 -1.67 -9.98 4.79
N ASP A 231 -2.06 -10.63 3.69
CA ASP A 231 -1.91 -12.09 3.51
C ASP A 231 -0.41 -12.47 3.52
N PHE A 232 0.43 -11.68 2.83
CA PHE A 232 1.89 -11.86 2.88
C PHE A 232 2.45 -11.73 4.30
N CYS A 233 2.04 -10.70 5.06
CA CYS A 233 2.49 -10.50 6.44
C CYS A 233 2.01 -11.60 7.40
N SER A 234 0.82 -12.17 7.17
CA SER A 234 0.26 -13.21 8.04
C SER A 234 0.88 -14.59 7.81
N SER A 235 1.35 -14.87 6.59
CA SER A 235 1.91 -16.18 6.23
C SER A 235 3.01 -16.01 5.18
N PRO A 236 4.18 -15.46 5.56
CA PRO A 236 5.25 -15.14 4.63
C PRO A 236 5.93 -16.40 4.06
N ASP A 237 5.91 -17.52 4.79
CA ASP A 237 6.60 -18.76 4.45
C ASP A 237 6.22 -19.30 3.06
N THR A 238 4.93 -19.19 2.69
CA THR A 238 4.43 -19.62 1.37
C THR A 238 4.99 -18.80 0.21
N TYR A 239 5.51 -17.60 0.48
CA TYR A 239 6.04 -16.68 -0.51
C TYR A 239 7.57 -16.64 -0.52
N ILE A 240 8.21 -16.78 0.64
CA ILE A 240 9.66 -16.68 0.81
C ILE A 240 10.37 -18.02 0.57
N LEU A 241 9.83 -19.15 1.02
CA LEU A 241 10.48 -20.46 0.90
C LEU A 241 10.54 -20.99 -0.55
N ASN A 242 9.82 -20.36 -1.47
CA ASN A 242 9.87 -20.69 -2.90
C ASN A 242 11.02 -19.95 -3.62
N LEU A 243 11.72 -19.05 -2.92
CA LEU A 243 12.85 -18.24 -3.42
C LEU A 243 14.21 -18.70 -2.86
N THR A 244 14.21 -19.57 -1.84
CA THR A 244 15.40 -20.22 -1.25
C THR A 244 15.53 -21.66 -1.73
#